data_AF-A0AAW0HB07-F1
#
_entry.id   AF-A0AAW0HB07-F1
#
_cell.length_a   1.000
_cell.length_b   1.000
_cell.length_c   1.000
_cell.angle_alpha   90.00
_cell.angle_beta   90.00
_cell.angle_gamma   90.00
#
_symmetry.space_group_name_H-M   'P 1'
#
loop_
_entity.id
_entity.type
_entity.pdbx_description
1 polymer ?
#
loop_
_entity_poly.entity_id
_entity_poly.type
_entity_poly.pdbx_seq_one_letter_code
_entity_poly.pdbx_strand_id
1 'polypeptide(L)'
;MFIRISTRLPSTYIYGFGETEHPTFKIDLNWHTWGMFSRDQPPGYKMNSYGVHPYYMGLEEDGNAYGVFLLNSNAMDVTFQPTPALTYRTTGGILDFFVFLGPTPELVTQQYT
;
A
#
# COMPACT_ATOMS: atom_id res chain seq x y z
N MET A 1 5.25 -15.30 -14.70
CA MET A 1 5.88 -13.97 -14.86
C MET A 1 6.07 -13.39 -13.46
N PHE A 2 7.06 -12.53 -13.22
CA PHE A 2 7.29 -11.92 -11.90
C PHE A 2 7.73 -10.47 -12.11
N ILE A 3 7.09 -9.55 -11.39
CA ILE A 3 7.35 -8.12 -11.51
C ILE A 3 7.62 -7.56 -10.12
N ARG A 4 8.69 -6.77 -10.00
CA ARG A 4 9.09 -6.13 -8.74
C ARG A 4 9.51 -4.69 -8.99
N ILE A 5 9.02 -3.78 -8.15
CA ILE A 5 9.43 -2.38 -8.12
C ILE A 5 9.51 -1.91 -6.67
N SER A 6 10.46 -1.03 -6.38
CA SER A 6 10.65 -0.46 -5.05
C SER A 6 10.62 1.06 -5.14
N THR A 7 10.12 1.70 -4.10
CA THR A 7 10.11 3.16 -3.95
C THR A 7 10.62 3.54 -2.57
N ARG A 8 11.31 4.69 -2.49
CA ARG A 8 11.59 5.35 -1.23
C ARG A 8 10.37 6.19 -0.85
N LEU A 9 10.00 6.13 0.41
CA LEU A 9 8.91 6.90 0.99
C LEU A 9 9.48 8.21 1.54
N PRO A 10 8.79 9.35 1.34
CA PRO A 10 9.24 10.65 1.83
C PRO A 10 9.16 10.78 3.36
N SER A 11 8.40 9.93 4.05
CA SER A 11 8.29 9.90 5.51
C SER A 11 8.00 8.49 6.04
N THR A 12 7.85 8.37 7.37
CA THR A 12 7.42 7.12 8.03
C THR A 12 5.90 6.95 8.14
N TYR A 13 5.10 7.93 7.72
CA TYR A 13 3.65 7.98 7.95
C TYR A 13 2.89 7.42 6.75
N ILE A 14 2.62 6.12 6.78
CA ILE A 14 1.92 5.39 5.71
C ILE A 14 0.65 4.72 6.25
N TYR A 15 -0.41 4.77 5.45
CA TYR A 15 -1.75 4.27 5.76
C TYR A 15 -2.34 3.56 4.53
N GLY A 16 -3.15 2.52 4.73
CA GLY A 16 -3.83 1.80 3.65
C GLY A 16 -3.38 0.35 3.54
N PHE A 17 -3.33 -0.17 2.30
CA PHE A 17 -3.21 -1.58 1.96
C PHE A 17 -4.27 -2.47 2.60
N GLY A 18 -5.09 -3.11 1.78
CA GLY A 18 -6.15 -3.99 2.24
C GLY A 18 -6.45 -5.13 1.28
N GLU A 19 -7.26 -6.11 1.67
CA GLU A 19 -7.86 -6.26 3.00
C GLU A 19 -7.02 -7.21 3.87
N THR A 20 -6.64 -6.77 5.07
CA THR A 20 -5.90 -7.53 6.08
C THR A 20 -6.05 -6.86 7.45
N GLU A 21 -5.83 -7.60 8.53
CA GLU A 21 -5.89 -7.05 9.89
C GLU A 21 -4.58 -6.35 10.24
N HIS A 22 -4.60 -5.01 10.19
CA HIS A 22 -3.52 -4.17 10.71
C HIS A 22 -3.73 -3.88 12.19
N PRO A 23 -2.69 -4.00 13.05
CA PRO A 23 -2.81 -3.72 14.48
C PRO A 23 -2.96 -2.23 14.79
N THR A 24 -2.50 -1.36 13.90
CA THR A 24 -2.54 0.10 14.00
C THR A 24 -2.87 0.70 12.64
N PHE A 25 -3.47 1.90 12.64
CA PHE A 25 -3.80 2.57 11.38
C PHE A 25 -2.54 3.01 10.61
N LYS A 26 -1.55 3.59 11.30
CA LYS A 26 -0.20 3.81 10.75
C LYS A 26 0.50 2.46 10.64
N ILE A 27 1.05 2.16 9.47
CA ILE A 27 1.76 0.91 9.20
C ILE A 27 3.17 0.94 9.82
N ASP A 28 3.57 -0.17 10.44
CA ASP A 28 4.96 -0.39 10.88
C ASP A 28 5.85 -0.75 9.66
N LEU A 29 6.91 0.05 9.47
CA LEU A 29 7.83 -0.11 8.35
C LEU A 29 8.96 -1.12 8.63
N ASN A 30 9.01 -1.73 9.82
CA ASN A 30 10.11 -2.59 10.22
C ASN A 30 10.04 -4.01 9.65
N TRP A 31 10.36 -4.17 8.36
CA TRP A 31 10.47 -5.47 7.68
C TRP A 31 9.18 -6.30 7.71
N HIS A 32 8.03 -5.63 7.50
CA HIS A 32 6.73 -6.29 7.41
C HIS A 32 6.35 -6.54 5.95
N THR A 33 5.88 -7.76 5.67
CA THR A 33 5.29 -8.14 4.37
C THR A 33 3.80 -8.43 4.54
N TRP A 34 2.99 -7.95 3.60
CA TRP A 34 1.54 -8.13 3.57
C TRP A 34 1.13 -8.73 2.24
N GLY A 35 0.54 -9.92 2.29
CA GLY A 35 -0.02 -10.58 1.11
C GLY A 35 -1.36 -9.96 0.71
N MET A 36 -1.62 -9.89 -0.59
CA MET A 36 -2.85 -9.35 -1.16
C MET A 36 -3.35 -10.29 -2.25
N PHE A 37 -4.40 -11.04 -1.91
CA PHE A 37 -5.15 -11.88 -2.83
C PHE A 37 -6.48 -12.26 -2.17
N SER A 38 -7.60 -12.07 -2.86
CA SER A 38 -8.92 -12.35 -2.29
C SER A 38 -9.02 -13.79 -1.81
N ARG A 39 -9.35 -13.96 -0.53
CA ARG A 39 -9.44 -15.26 0.13
C ARG A 39 -10.53 -15.22 1.20
N ASP A 40 -11.29 -16.31 1.30
CA ASP A 40 -12.15 -16.55 2.46
C ASP A 40 -11.26 -16.86 3.68
N GLN A 41 -10.92 -15.80 4.42
CA GLN A 41 -10.05 -15.83 5.58
C GLN A 41 -10.54 -14.77 6.56
N PRO A 42 -10.98 -15.17 7.78
CA PRO A 42 -11.30 -14.22 8.82
C PRO A 42 -10.11 -13.30 9.13
N PRO A 43 -10.37 -12.06 9.62
CA PRO A 43 -9.32 -11.12 9.98
C PRO A 43 -8.24 -11.76 10.84
N GLY A 44 -6.99 -11.50 10.47
CA GLY A 44 -5.82 -12.01 11.17
C GLY A 44 -4.54 -11.32 10.71
N TYR A 45 -3.63 -11.10 11.65
CA TYR A 45 -2.37 -10.42 11.41
C TYR A 45 -1.57 -11.05 10.26
N LYS A 46 -1.22 -10.24 9.25
CA LYS A 46 -0.50 -10.64 8.03
C LYS A 46 -1.20 -11.72 7.19
N MET A 47 -2.51 -11.90 7.35
CA MET A 47 -3.31 -12.78 6.49
C MET A 47 -4.05 -11.96 5.44
N ASN A 48 -3.93 -12.34 4.16
CA ASN A 48 -4.78 -11.79 3.11
C ASN A 48 -6.24 -12.22 3.33
N SER A 49 -7.15 -11.25 3.23
CA SER A 49 -8.58 -11.41 3.52
C SER A 49 -9.42 -11.33 2.23
N TYR A 50 -10.68 -10.90 2.35
CA TYR A 50 -11.68 -10.91 1.28
C TYR A 50 -11.34 -9.95 0.12
N GLY A 51 -11.01 -8.70 0.43
CA GLY A 51 -10.69 -7.65 -0.55
C GLY A 51 -9.21 -7.54 -0.92
N VAL A 52 -8.95 -6.84 -2.03
CA VAL A 52 -7.61 -6.44 -2.48
C VAL A 52 -7.63 -4.96 -2.87
N HIS A 53 -6.87 -4.15 -2.15
CA HIS A 53 -6.74 -2.71 -2.31
C HIS A 53 -5.25 -2.32 -2.30
N PRO A 54 -4.58 -2.34 -3.48
CA PRO A 54 -3.18 -1.92 -3.65
C PRO A 54 -3.04 -0.39 -3.64
N TYR A 55 -3.67 0.28 -2.68
CA TYR A 55 -3.65 1.72 -2.48
C TYR A 55 -3.08 2.06 -1.10
N TYR A 56 -2.26 3.10 -1.05
CA TYR A 56 -1.83 3.70 0.21
C TYR A 56 -1.82 5.22 0.12
N MET A 57 -1.95 5.84 1.28
CA MET A 57 -1.73 7.26 1.49
C MET A 57 -0.49 7.47 2.35
N GLY A 58 0.33 8.44 1.99
CA GLY A 58 1.45 8.90 2.80
C GLY A 58 1.27 10.36 3.21
N LEU A 59 1.73 10.69 4.42
CA LEU A 59 1.92 12.09 4.84
C LEU A 59 3.38 12.47 4.65
N GLU A 60 3.65 13.70 4.26
CA GLU A 60 4.99 14.28 4.19
C GLU A 60 5.35 14.99 5.51
N GLU A 61 6.63 15.32 5.69
CA GLU A 61 7.12 15.97 6.92
C GLU A 61 6.55 17.39 7.11
N ASP A 62 6.11 18.04 6.03
CA ASP A 62 5.50 19.37 6.04
C ASP A 62 3.96 19.35 6.20
N GLY A 63 3.37 18.16 6.34
CA GLY A 63 1.93 17.96 6.49
C GLY A 63 1.16 17.79 5.18
N ASN A 64 1.81 17.89 4.02
CA ASN A 64 1.19 17.54 2.74
C ASN A 64 0.88 16.04 2.66
N ALA A 65 -0.05 15.65 1.80
CA ALA A 65 -0.45 14.26 1.61
C ALA A 65 -0.28 13.84 0.15
N TYR A 66 -0.10 12.53 -0.05
CA TYR A 66 -0.15 11.93 -1.38
C TYR A 66 -0.76 10.54 -1.31
N GLY A 67 -1.31 10.09 -2.44
CA GLY A 67 -1.89 8.76 -2.61
C GLY A 67 -1.19 8.04 -3.75
N VAL A 68 -0.98 6.72 -3.61
CA VAL A 68 -0.46 5.88 -4.69
C VAL A 68 -1.35 4.65 -4.81
N PHE A 69 -1.83 4.42 -6.02
CA PHE A 69 -2.62 3.26 -6.39
C PHE A 69 -1.91 2.45 -7.47
N LEU A 70 -1.81 1.14 -7.27
CA LEU A 70 -1.39 0.20 -8.30
C LEU A 70 -2.62 -0.51 -8.86
N LEU A 71 -2.98 -0.22 -10.11
CA LEU A 71 -4.07 -0.91 -10.81
C LEU A 71 -3.58 -2.27 -11.31
N ASN A 72 -3.56 -3.24 -10.41
CA ASN A 72 -3.18 -4.63 -10.71
C ASN A 72 -3.99 -5.58 -9.82
N SER A 73 -4.53 -6.65 -10.40
CA SER A 73 -5.41 -7.62 -9.71
C SER A 73 -4.76 -9.00 -9.53
N ASN A 74 -3.52 -9.19 -9.98
CA ASN A 74 -2.79 -10.42 -9.78
C ASN A 74 -2.42 -10.60 -8.30
N ALA A 75 -2.21 -11.86 -7.87
CA ALA A 75 -1.68 -12.14 -6.55
C ALA A 75 -0.36 -11.40 -6.35
N MET A 76 -0.28 -10.63 -5.28
CA MET A 76 0.86 -9.79 -4.98
C MET A 76 1.10 -9.68 -3.49
N ASP A 77 2.25 -9.13 -3.13
CA ASP A 77 2.53 -8.68 -1.78
C ASP A 77 3.26 -7.34 -1.79
N VAL A 78 3.29 -6.72 -0.61
CA VAL A 78 4.08 -5.52 -0.35
C VAL A 78 4.99 -5.72 0.85
N THR A 79 6.23 -5.26 0.75
CA THR A 79 7.21 -5.30 1.85
C THR A 79 7.67 -3.89 2.21
N PHE A 80 7.54 -3.55 3.49
CA PHE A 80 8.05 -2.30 4.06
C PHE A 80 9.44 -2.47 4.66
N GLN A 81 10.23 -1.39 4.63
CA GLN A 81 11.60 -1.34 5.13
C GLN A 81 11.82 -0.08 5.98
N PRO A 82 12.65 -0.14 7.05
CA PRO A 82 12.92 0.99 7.94
C PRO A 82 13.53 2.23 7.29
N THR A 83 14.16 2.09 6.12
CA THR A 83 14.84 3.18 5.40
C THR A 83 13.87 3.99 4.54
N PRO A 84 12.77 4.45 5.16
CA PRO A 84 11.38 4.29 4.72
C PRO A 84 11.24 3.89 3.25
N ALA A 85 10.98 2.62 2.99
CA ALA A 85 10.81 2.14 1.62
C ALA A 85 9.74 1.06 1.51
N LEU A 86 9.15 0.97 0.33
CA LEU A 86 8.11 0.02 -0.03
C LEU A 86 8.52 -0.74 -1.27
N THR A 87 8.29 -2.05 -1.29
CA THR A 87 8.52 -2.90 -2.46
C THR A 87 7.25 -3.66 -2.80
N TYR A 88 6.81 -3.54 -4.06
CA TYR A 88 5.73 -4.34 -4.63
C TYR A 88 6.32 -5.57 -5.31
N ARG A 89 5.68 -6.73 -5.13
CA ARG A 89 5.96 -7.94 -5.91
C ARG A 89 4.65 -8.53 -6.40
N THR A 90 4.44 -8.57 -7.71
CA THR A 90 3.23 -9.13 -8.32
C THR A 90 3.57 -10.29 -9.26
N THR A 91 2.68 -11.27 -9.32
CA THR A 91 2.81 -12.50 -10.13
C THR A 91 2.46 -12.32 -11.61
N GLY A 92 2.04 -11.12 -12.03
CA GLY A 92 1.73 -10.81 -13.42
C GLY A 92 1.11 -9.44 -13.63
N GLY A 93 0.51 -9.24 -14.79
CA GLY A 93 -0.08 -7.97 -15.21
C GLY A 93 0.97 -6.97 -15.68
N ILE A 94 0.68 -5.68 -15.49
CA ILE A 94 1.58 -4.56 -15.76
C ILE A 94 1.71 -3.67 -14.51
N LEU A 95 2.68 -2.76 -14.53
CA LEU A 95 2.81 -1.72 -13.52
C LEU A 95 2.05 -0.47 -13.98
N ASP A 96 0.77 -0.40 -13.63
CA ASP A 96 -0.09 0.74 -13.93
C ASP A 96 -0.35 1.54 -12.66
N PHE A 97 0.42 2.61 -12.45
CA PHE A 97 0.42 3.41 -11.23
C PHE A 97 -0.30 4.74 -11.43
N PHE A 98 -1.11 5.09 -10.45
CA PHE A 98 -1.71 6.42 -10.31
C PHE A 98 -1.16 7.08 -9.06
N VAL A 99 -0.72 8.33 -9.19
CA VAL A 99 -0.20 9.15 -8.09
C VAL A 99 -1.09 10.37 -7.93
N PHE A 100 -1.59 10.58 -6.72
CA PHE A 100 -2.50 11.65 -6.36
C PHE A 100 -1.77 12.60 -5.42
N LEU A 101 -1.73 13.89 -5.76
CA LEU A 101 -1.03 14.92 -5.00
C LEU A 101 -2.07 15.94 -4.53
N GLY A 102 -2.41 15.86 -3.24
CA GLY A 102 -3.38 16.75 -2.61
C GLY A 102 -2.80 17.26 -1.30
N PRO A 103 -2.80 18.58 -1.03
CA PRO A 103 -2.15 19.11 0.17
C PRO A 103 -2.78 18.61 1.48
N THR A 104 -3.99 18.01 1.42
CA THR A 104 -4.63 17.38 2.58
C THR A 104 -5.09 15.94 2.26
N PRO A 105 -5.20 15.06 3.27
CA PRO A 105 -5.72 13.70 3.11
C PRO A 105 -7.09 13.62 2.40
N GLU A 106 -7.97 14.58 2.66
CA GLU A 106 -9.29 14.67 2.05
C GLU A 106 -9.19 14.93 0.55
N LEU A 107 -8.33 15.85 0.13
CA LEU A 107 -8.12 16.16 -1.28
C LEU A 107 -7.49 14.98 -2.03
N VAL A 108 -6.53 14.28 -1.41
CA VAL A 108 -5.97 13.03 -1.98
C VAL A 108 -7.09 12.00 -2.19
N THR A 109 -7.97 11.85 -1.20
CA THR A 109 -9.08 10.89 -1.30
C THR A 109 -10.08 11.30 -2.38
N GLN A 110 -10.41 12.58 -2.50
CA GLN A 110 -11.28 13.10 -3.56
C GLN A 110 -10.72 12.89 -4.96
N GLN A 111 -9.39 12.93 -5.14
CA GLN A 111 -8.78 12.65 -6.44
C GLN A 111 -8.78 11.15 -6.78
N TYR A 112 -8.79 10.29 -5.76
CA TYR A 112 -8.83 8.84 -5.92
C TYR A 112 -10.23 8.31 -6.28
N THR A 113 -11.30 8.99 -5.84
CA THR A 113 -12.70 8.59 -6.06
C THR A 113 -13.39 9.35 -7.18
#